data_AF-A0A2H0T6N0-F1
#
_entry.id   AF-A0A2H0T6N0-F1
#
_cell.length_a   1.000
_cell.length_b   1.000
_cell.length_c   1.000
_cell.angle_alpha   90.00
_cell.angle_beta   90.00
_cell.angle_gamma   90.00
#
_symmetry.space_group_name_H-M   'P 1'
#
loop_
_entity.id
_entity.type
_entity.pdbx_description
1 polymer ?
#
loop_
_entity_poly.entity_id
_entity_poly.type
_entity_poly.pdbx_seq_one_letter_code
_entity_poly.pdbx_strand_id
1 'polypeptide(L)'
;MRYKHITYRILFTFGVLTCFIFFGWQWFHRIPDRDIPANSVVVSPANGRIIYVEKVDNETIHFFKNEVEQIVDTGMKQSPYVIIVIEMNIHNVHIQRAPITGIIVLQDHMQGVFKNAIFSDDKVHLANTNEKTLTVFENENGGRVGVVQVAGILARRIESWKVKGDKVAKGEPYGIIKLGSQVVLILPSYIEPLVEIGQVVVDGETVIGNFPSLFDKILEN
;
A
#
# COMPACT_ATOMS: atom_id res chain seq x y z
N MET A 1 30.20 -15.49 44.69
CA MET A 1 30.33 -15.95 43.27
C MET A 1 28.98 -16.16 42.57
N ARG A 2 27.99 -16.84 43.17
CA ARG A 2 26.69 -17.16 42.55
C ARG A 2 25.87 -15.95 42.03
N TYR A 3 25.90 -14.82 42.74
CA TYR A 3 25.20 -13.59 42.32
C TYR A 3 25.77 -12.97 41.03
N LYS A 4 27.09 -12.93 40.87
CA LYS A 4 27.74 -12.40 39.66
C LYS A 4 27.32 -13.17 38.41
N HIS A 5 27.25 -14.50 38.49
CA HIS A 5 26.79 -15.33 37.36
C HIS A 5 25.33 -15.08 36.98
N ILE A 6 24.44 -14.82 37.95
CA ILE A 6 23.04 -14.48 37.68
C ILE A 6 22.97 -13.11 36.97
N THR A 7 23.70 -12.11 37.47
CA THR A 7 23.76 -10.78 36.84
C THR A 7 24.29 -10.84 35.40
N TYR A 8 25.36 -11.60 35.13
CA TYR A 8 25.87 -11.77 33.77
C TYR A 8 24.86 -12.43 32.84
N ARG A 9 24.12 -13.44 33.31
CA ARG A 9 23.06 -14.08 32.51
C ARG A 9 21.92 -13.12 32.20
N ILE A 10 21.50 -12.30 33.17
CA ILE A 10 20.46 -11.28 32.96
C ILE A 10 20.92 -10.23 31.94
N LEU A 11 22.12 -9.69 32.12
CA LEU A 11 22.70 -8.70 31.19
C LEU A 11 22.88 -9.27 29.78
N PHE A 12 23.34 -10.51 29.67
CA PHE A 12 23.49 -11.19 28.39
C PHE A 12 22.14 -11.39 27.69
N THR A 13 21.13 -11.93 28.40
CA THR A 13 19.78 -12.13 27.85
C THR A 13 19.16 -10.80 27.41
N PHE A 14 19.29 -9.76 28.23
CA PHE A 14 18.80 -8.43 27.88
C PHE A 14 19.50 -7.88 26.64
N GLY A 15 20.83 -8.01 26.56
CA GLY A 15 21.61 -7.62 25.38
C GLY A 15 21.16 -8.33 24.11
N VAL A 16 20.96 -9.66 24.16
CA VAL A 16 20.46 -10.45 23.02
C VAL A 16 19.07 -9.98 22.58
N LEU A 17 18.16 -9.75 23.54
CA LEU A 17 16.81 -9.27 23.25
C LEU A 17 16.82 -7.87 22.61
N THR A 18 17.63 -6.95 23.14
CA THR A 18 17.79 -5.60 22.57
C THR A 18 18.32 -5.67 21.15
N CYS A 19 19.34 -6.50 20.88
CA CYS A 19 19.84 -6.71 19.52
C CYS A 19 18.74 -7.26 18.60
N PHE A 20 18.00 -8.29 19.04
CA PHE A 20 16.91 -8.87 18.26
C PHE A 20 15.84 -7.85 17.89
N ILE A 21 15.41 -7.00 18.84
CA ILE A 21 14.44 -5.93 18.60
C ILE A 21 15.01 -4.89 17.63
N PHE A 22 16.25 -4.46 17.84
CA PHE A 22 16.90 -3.46 16.98
C PHE A 22 17.02 -3.95 15.53
N PHE A 23 17.54 -5.16 15.31
CA PHE A 23 17.68 -5.73 13.97
C PHE A 23 16.33 -6.04 13.34
N GLY A 24 15.35 -6.52 14.11
CA GLY A 24 13.98 -6.70 13.64
C GLY A 24 13.34 -5.40 13.17
N TRP A 25 13.55 -4.30 13.92
CA TRP A 25 13.07 -2.97 13.55
C TRP A 25 13.72 -2.45 12.27
N GLN A 26 15.05 -2.59 12.14
CA GLN A 26 15.78 -2.23 10.92
C GLN A 26 15.29 -3.03 9.71
N TRP A 27 15.11 -4.35 9.87
CA TRP A 27 14.64 -5.21 8.80
C TRP A 27 13.20 -4.89 8.36
N PHE A 28 12.33 -4.48 9.28
CA PHE A 28 10.97 -4.06 8.95
C PHE A 28 10.94 -2.75 8.15
N HIS A 29 11.79 -1.78 8.51
CA HIS A 29 11.88 -0.47 7.87
C HIS A 29 12.83 -0.43 6.67
N ARG A 30 13.27 -1.59 6.18
CA ARG A 30 14.19 -1.67 5.04
C ARG A 30 13.58 -1.05 3.79
N ILE A 31 14.40 -0.31 3.06
CA ILE A 31 14.08 0.24 1.75
C ILE A 31 15.08 -0.37 0.77
N PRO A 32 14.83 -1.57 0.22
CA PRO A 32 15.77 -2.20 -0.69
C PRO A 32 15.83 -1.42 -2.01
N ASP A 33 16.96 -1.49 -2.69
CA ASP A 33 17.06 -1.03 -4.08
C ASP A 33 16.17 -1.91 -4.97
N ARG A 34 15.66 -1.31 -6.05
CA ARG A 34 14.70 -1.91 -6.97
C ARG A 34 15.11 -1.67 -8.41
N ASP A 35 15.02 -2.70 -9.24
CA ASP A 35 15.21 -2.58 -10.69
C ASP A 35 13.93 -2.08 -11.35
N ILE A 36 13.76 -0.75 -11.40
CA ILE A 36 12.56 -0.12 -11.92
C ILE A 36 12.53 -0.21 -13.46
N PRO A 37 11.49 -0.80 -14.08
CA PRO A 37 11.35 -0.84 -15.53
C PRO A 37 11.36 0.57 -16.17
N ALA A 38 12.16 0.79 -17.21
CA ALA A 38 12.29 2.11 -17.85
C ALA A 38 11.07 2.54 -18.70
N ASN A 39 10.32 1.58 -19.25
CA ASN A 39 9.21 1.84 -20.18
C ASN A 39 8.02 2.55 -19.51
N SER A 40 7.13 3.15 -20.31
CA SER A 40 5.90 3.82 -19.83
C SER A 40 4.83 2.81 -19.36
N VAL A 41 5.10 2.15 -18.25
CA VAL A 41 4.26 1.13 -17.62
C VAL A 41 3.93 1.48 -16.18
N VAL A 42 2.84 0.95 -15.66
CA VAL A 42 2.45 1.04 -14.24
C VAL A 42 3.14 -0.09 -13.48
N VAL A 43 3.85 0.23 -12.39
CA VAL A 43 4.50 -0.76 -11.53
C VAL A 43 3.76 -0.95 -10.21
N SER A 44 4.03 -2.07 -9.55
CA SER A 44 3.40 -2.40 -8.27
C SER A 44 3.76 -1.35 -7.22
N PRO A 45 2.78 -0.76 -6.52
CA PRO A 45 3.06 0.17 -5.44
C PRO A 45 3.56 -0.55 -4.18
N ALA A 46 3.40 -1.88 -4.07
CA ALA A 46 3.66 -2.64 -2.86
C ALA A 46 4.27 -4.03 -3.15
N ASN A 47 5.02 -4.57 -2.19
CA ASN A 47 5.44 -5.97 -2.20
C ASN A 47 4.42 -6.83 -1.45
N GLY A 48 3.89 -7.86 -2.11
CA GLY A 48 2.85 -8.68 -1.53
C GLY A 48 2.28 -9.70 -2.50
N ARG A 49 1.09 -10.18 -2.20
CA ARG A 49 0.31 -11.10 -3.06
C ARG A 49 -0.96 -10.39 -3.52
N ILE A 50 -1.29 -10.53 -4.80
CA ILE A 50 -2.57 -10.06 -5.32
C ILE A 50 -3.66 -10.97 -4.81
N ILE A 51 -4.69 -10.39 -4.19
CA ILE A 51 -5.84 -11.13 -3.63
C ILE A 51 -7.15 -10.78 -4.32
N TYR A 52 -7.17 -9.75 -5.15
CA TYR A 52 -8.37 -9.27 -5.83
C TYR A 52 -8.00 -8.48 -7.10
N VAL A 53 -8.71 -8.74 -8.20
CA VAL A 53 -8.63 -8.01 -9.45
C VAL A 53 -10.05 -7.94 -10.03
N GLU A 54 -10.65 -6.75 -10.11
CA GLU A 54 -12.01 -6.61 -10.63
C GLU A 54 -12.22 -5.29 -11.36
N LYS A 55 -13.08 -5.29 -12.37
CA LYS A 55 -13.55 -4.08 -13.06
C LYS A 55 -14.74 -3.50 -12.32
N VAL A 56 -14.70 -2.21 -12.01
CA VAL A 56 -15.76 -1.49 -11.27
C VAL A 56 -16.19 -0.28 -12.10
N ASP A 57 -17.50 -0.08 -12.23
CA ASP A 57 -18.10 1.00 -13.03
C ASP A 57 -18.51 2.23 -12.21
N ASN A 58 -18.33 2.17 -10.89
CA ASN A 58 -18.69 3.22 -9.94
C ASN A 58 -17.46 4.01 -9.44
N GLU A 59 -17.68 5.26 -9.05
CA GLU A 59 -16.64 6.12 -8.44
C GLU A 59 -16.30 5.72 -7.00
N THR A 60 -17.18 4.94 -6.36
CA THR A 60 -16.99 4.39 -5.03
C THR A 60 -16.68 2.90 -5.12
N ILE A 61 -15.56 2.48 -4.53
CA ILE A 61 -15.09 1.09 -4.54
C ILE A 61 -15.40 0.45 -3.19
N HIS A 62 -15.92 -0.77 -3.25
CA HIS A 62 -16.15 -1.64 -2.11
C HIS A 62 -15.20 -2.84 -2.19
N PHE A 63 -14.43 -3.10 -1.14
CA PHE A 63 -13.60 -4.31 -1.03
C PHE A 63 -13.55 -4.80 0.41
N PHE A 64 -13.23 -6.08 0.64
CA PHE A 64 -13.27 -6.67 1.97
C PHE A 64 -11.86 -6.96 2.51
N LYS A 65 -11.62 -6.59 3.77
CA LYS A 65 -10.42 -6.97 4.54
C LYS A 65 -10.85 -7.66 5.83
N ASN A 66 -10.52 -8.94 6.00
CA ASN A 66 -10.91 -9.72 7.18
C ASN A 66 -12.40 -9.58 7.51
N GLU A 67 -13.27 -9.76 6.51
CA GLU A 67 -14.74 -9.62 6.63
C GLU A 67 -15.24 -8.19 6.90
N VAL A 68 -14.34 -7.20 6.98
CA VAL A 68 -14.70 -5.79 7.12
C VAL A 68 -14.72 -5.12 5.75
N GLU A 69 -15.90 -4.67 5.34
CA GLU A 69 -16.09 -3.85 4.14
C GLU A 69 -15.28 -2.54 4.24
N GLN A 70 -14.59 -2.21 3.16
CA GLN A 70 -13.82 -1.00 2.97
C GLN A 70 -14.43 -0.24 1.80
N ILE A 71 -14.74 1.03 2.05
CA ILE A 71 -15.33 1.94 1.07
C ILE A 71 -14.32 3.05 0.80
N VAL A 72 -14.03 3.29 -0.47
CA VAL A 72 -13.12 4.36 -0.91
C VAL A 72 -13.69 5.04 -2.15
N ASP A 73 -13.82 6.37 -2.09
CA ASP A 73 -14.03 7.19 -3.28
C ASP A 73 -12.72 7.27 -4.07
N THR A 74 -12.78 7.00 -5.37
CA THR A 74 -11.61 7.03 -6.26
C THR A 74 -10.97 8.41 -6.37
N GLY A 75 -11.73 9.48 -6.11
CA GLY A 75 -11.33 10.86 -6.36
C GLY A 75 -11.06 11.17 -7.84
N MET A 76 -11.42 10.24 -8.73
CA MET A 76 -11.25 10.31 -10.18
C MET A 76 -12.63 10.33 -10.83
N LYS A 77 -12.78 11.09 -11.92
CA LYS A 77 -14.06 11.29 -12.63
C LYS A 77 -14.22 10.42 -13.88
N GLN A 78 -13.45 9.34 -14.00
CA GLN A 78 -13.37 8.52 -15.22
C GLN A 78 -13.53 7.04 -14.88
N SER A 79 -14.79 6.60 -14.69
CA SER A 79 -15.12 5.18 -14.66
C SER A 79 -15.29 4.64 -16.10
N PRO A 80 -15.14 3.32 -16.34
CA PRO A 80 -14.84 2.27 -15.37
C PRO A 80 -13.35 2.21 -14.95
N TYR A 81 -13.11 1.54 -13.82
CA TYR A 81 -11.81 1.29 -13.22
C TYR A 81 -11.49 -0.21 -13.16
N VAL A 82 -10.21 -0.56 -13.05
CA VAL A 82 -9.71 -1.87 -12.61
C VAL A 82 -9.10 -1.70 -11.22
N ILE A 83 -9.60 -2.48 -10.27
CA ILE A 83 -9.17 -2.47 -8.87
C ILE A 83 -8.30 -3.67 -8.61
N ILE A 84 -7.10 -3.44 -8.07
CA ILE A 84 -6.16 -4.50 -7.71
C ILE A 84 -5.79 -4.37 -6.25
N VAL A 85 -6.05 -5.40 -5.44
CA VAL A 85 -5.68 -5.41 -4.01
C VAL A 85 -4.46 -6.30 -3.80
N ILE A 86 -3.42 -5.70 -3.23
CA ILE A 86 -2.16 -6.36 -2.89
C ILE A 86 -2.10 -6.52 -1.37
N GLU A 87 -2.16 -7.75 -0.89
CA GLU A 87 -2.00 -8.06 0.53
C GLU A 87 -0.52 -8.26 0.90
N MET A 88 -0.11 -7.68 2.02
CA MET A 88 1.26 -7.69 2.51
C MET A 88 1.32 -8.46 3.83
N ASN A 89 2.28 -9.38 3.96
CA ASN A 89 2.60 -10.08 5.19
C ASN A 89 3.82 -9.47 5.90
N ILE A 90 4.12 -9.94 7.11
CA ILE A 90 5.21 -9.42 7.95
C ILE A 90 6.61 -9.50 7.31
N HIS A 91 6.81 -10.41 6.35
CA HIS A 91 8.08 -10.56 5.63
C HIS A 91 8.19 -9.62 4.43
N ASN A 92 7.10 -9.01 3.99
CA ASN A 92 7.14 -8.07 2.89
C ASN A 92 7.77 -6.73 3.29
N VAL A 93 8.30 -6.03 2.30
CA VAL A 93 8.71 -4.63 2.45
C VAL A 93 7.45 -3.77 2.60
N HIS A 94 7.34 -3.03 3.69
CA HIS A 94 6.14 -2.23 4.00
C HIS A 94 6.18 -0.81 3.43
N ILE A 95 7.16 -0.51 2.61
CA ILE A 95 7.29 0.73 1.84
C ILE A 95 6.32 0.69 0.65
N GLN A 96 5.71 1.83 0.37
CA GLN A 96 4.95 2.04 -0.85
C GLN A 96 5.72 2.94 -1.82
N ARG A 97 5.66 2.58 -3.09
CA ARG A 97 6.35 3.26 -4.18
C ARG A 97 5.37 3.86 -5.17
N ALA A 98 5.75 4.97 -5.79
CA ALA A 98 4.95 5.62 -6.82
C ALA A 98 4.82 4.66 -8.04
N PRO A 99 3.60 4.34 -8.47
CA PRO A 99 3.39 3.34 -9.53
C PRO A 99 3.72 3.90 -10.93
N ILE A 100 3.79 5.22 -11.07
CA ILE A 100 4.13 5.95 -12.30
C ILE A 100 4.97 7.19 -11.98
N THR A 101 5.69 7.71 -12.96
CA THR A 101 6.33 9.03 -12.89
C THR A 101 5.27 10.11 -13.10
N GLY A 102 5.29 11.16 -12.28
CA GLY A 102 4.27 12.21 -12.38
C GLY A 102 4.24 13.18 -11.20
N ILE A 103 3.08 13.81 -11.02
CA ILE A 103 2.75 14.70 -9.90
C ILE A 103 1.65 14.05 -9.05
N ILE A 104 1.70 14.22 -7.73
CA ILE A 104 0.60 13.85 -6.84
C ILE A 104 -0.50 14.92 -6.97
N VAL A 105 -1.61 14.58 -7.60
CA VAL A 105 -2.72 15.52 -7.87
C VAL A 105 -3.82 15.49 -6.81
N LEU A 106 -3.92 14.39 -6.08
CA LEU A 106 -4.82 14.22 -4.94
C LEU A 106 -4.10 13.42 -3.85
N GLN A 107 -4.26 13.85 -2.62
CA GLN A 107 -3.93 13.04 -1.45
C GLN A 107 -5.01 13.30 -0.41
N ASP A 108 -5.72 12.26 0.00
CA ASP A 108 -6.80 12.36 0.97
C ASP A 108 -6.63 11.32 2.07
N HIS A 109 -6.70 11.78 3.31
CA HIS A 109 -6.48 10.97 4.50
C HIS A 109 -7.80 10.72 5.22
N MET A 110 -8.25 9.47 5.18
CA MET A 110 -9.48 9.03 5.81
C MET A 110 -9.14 8.42 7.17
N GLN A 111 -9.50 9.13 8.24
CA GLN A 111 -9.35 8.60 9.60
C GLN A 111 -10.30 7.41 9.82
N GLY A 112 -9.78 6.33 10.41
CA GLY A 112 -10.62 5.23 10.85
C GLY A 112 -11.57 5.65 11.98
N VAL A 113 -12.75 5.05 12.05
CA VAL A 113 -13.71 5.33 13.13
C VAL A 113 -13.25 4.61 14.40
N PHE A 114 -12.90 5.35 15.46
CA PHE A 114 -12.79 4.82 16.82
C PHE A 114 -14.20 4.73 17.42
N LYS A 115 -14.80 3.54 17.48
CA LYS A 115 -15.98 3.33 18.36
C LYS A 115 -15.49 2.88 19.73
N ASN A 116 -15.63 3.74 20.74
CA ASN A 116 -15.49 3.36 22.16
C ASN A 116 -16.65 2.43 22.55
N ALA A 117 -16.50 1.13 22.34
CA ALA A 117 -17.41 0.14 22.90
C ALA A 117 -16.94 -0.22 24.33
N ILE A 118 -17.36 0.60 25.30
CA ILE A 118 -17.12 0.37 26.75
C ILE A 118 -18.22 -0.51 27.38
N PHE A 119 -19.28 -0.88 26.64
CA PHE A 119 -20.40 -1.64 27.21
C PHE A 119 -20.87 -2.78 26.30
N SER A 120 -20.15 -3.90 26.31
CA SER A 120 -20.71 -5.23 26.09
C SER A 120 -19.68 -6.29 26.47
N ASP A 121 -20.04 -7.20 27.39
CA ASP A 121 -19.24 -8.36 27.80
C ASP A 121 -19.06 -9.41 26.69
N ASP A 122 -19.61 -9.16 25.50
CA ASP A 122 -19.33 -9.94 24.31
C ASP A 122 -18.11 -9.36 23.60
N LYS A 123 -16.97 -10.05 23.74
CA LYS A 123 -15.75 -9.96 22.91
C LYS A 123 -15.78 -8.79 21.91
N VAL A 124 -15.59 -7.59 22.44
CA VAL A 124 -15.68 -6.36 21.64
C VAL A 124 -14.51 -6.36 20.67
N HIS A 125 -14.83 -6.73 19.44
CA HIS A 125 -13.95 -6.60 18.29
C HIS A 125 -13.35 -5.19 18.29
N LEU A 126 -12.02 -5.12 18.21
CA LEU A 126 -11.22 -3.92 17.97
C LEU A 126 -11.66 -3.26 16.66
N ALA A 127 -12.81 -2.59 16.64
CA ALA A 127 -13.32 -1.85 15.51
C ALA A 127 -12.68 -0.46 15.48
N ASN A 128 -11.36 -0.44 15.26
CA ASN A 128 -10.69 0.66 14.60
C ASN A 128 -10.72 0.31 13.12
N THR A 129 -11.78 0.67 12.41
CA THR A 129 -11.93 0.28 11.01
C THR A 129 -11.04 1.16 10.11
N ASN A 130 -9.77 0.78 10.09
CA ASN A 130 -8.75 0.95 9.07
C ASN A 130 -8.65 2.38 8.49
N GLU A 131 -7.77 3.17 9.11
CA GLU A 131 -7.20 4.40 8.53
C GLU A 131 -6.74 4.14 7.09
N LYS A 132 -7.07 5.07 6.18
CA LYS A 132 -6.69 4.98 4.76
C LYS A 132 -6.04 6.27 4.30
N THR A 133 -5.20 6.17 3.28
CA THR A 133 -4.73 7.34 2.55
C THR A 133 -4.79 7.05 1.07
N LEU A 134 -5.63 7.79 0.35
CA LEU A 134 -5.68 7.80 -1.10
C LEU A 134 -4.61 8.77 -1.61
N THR A 135 -3.80 8.33 -2.58
CA THR A 135 -2.86 9.18 -3.32
C THR A 135 -3.08 8.93 -4.81
N VAL A 136 -3.35 9.98 -5.58
CA VAL A 136 -3.51 9.89 -7.05
C VAL A 136 -2.31 10.53 -7.73
N PHE A 137 -1.67 9.74 -8.57
CA PHE A 137 -0.54 10.14 -9.39
C PHE A 137 -1.02 10.45 -10.80
N GLU A 138 -0.54 11.54 -11.39
CA GLU A 138 -0.84 11.93 -12.77
C GLU A 138 0.47 12.10 -13.55
N ASN A 139 0.60 11.38 -14.67
CA ASN A 139 1.74 11.55 -15.58
C ASN A 139 1.56 12.77 -16.49
N GLU A 140 2.61 13.13 -17.23
CA GLU A 140 2.60 14.28 -18.15
C GLU A 140 1.55 14.19 -19.28
N ASN A 141 1.07 12.98 -19.59
CA ASN A 141 0.07 12.71 -20.62
C ASN A 141 -1.36 12.68 -20.05
N GLY A 142 -1.55 13.08 -18.79
CA GLY A 142 -2.85 13.09 -18.10
C GLY A 142 -3.34 11.71 -17.62
N GLY A 143 -2.52 10.67 -17.77
CA GLY A 143 -2.81 9.33 -17.26
C GLY A 143 -2.76 9.29 -15.74
N ARG A 144 -3.81 8.77 -15.10
CA ARG A 144 -3.97 8.75 -13.64
C ARG A 144 -3.92 7.34 -13.07
N VAL A 145 -3.30 7.20 -11.91
CA VAL A 145 -3.29 5.95 -11.12
C VAL A 145 -3.48 6.30 -9.65
N GLY A 146 -4.46 5.67 -9.01
CA GLY A 146 -4.73 5.83 -7.58
C GLY A 146 -4.07 4.72 -6.76
N VAL A 147 -3.51 5.07 -5.61
CA VAL A 147 -3.02 4.12 -4.61
C VAL A 147 -3.68 4.42 -3.27
N VAL A 148 -4.36 3.43 -2.70
CA VAL A 148 -4.91 3.50 -1.35
C VAL A 148 -4.02 2.67 -0.43
N GLN A 149 -3.38 3.35 0.51
CA GLN A 149 -2.75 2.73 1.65
C GLN A 149 -3.85 2.40 2.67
N VAL A 150 -3.96 1.15 3.12
CA VAL A 150 -4.96 0.74 4.12
C VAL A 150 -4.21 0.25 5.35
N ALA A 151 -4.43 0.86 6.52
CA ALA A 151 -3.84 0.39 7.77
C ALA A 151 -4.55 -0.86 8.31
N GLY A 152 -3.87 -1.61 9.18
CA GLY A 152 -4.41 -2.76 9.89
C GLY A 152 -5.20 -2.38 11.14
N ILE A 153 -5.32 -3.34 12.06
CA ILE A 153 -6.14 -3.32 13.30
C ILE A 153 -5.81 -2.12 14.24
N LEU A 154 -4.75 -1.38 13.96
CA LEU A 154 -4.28 -0.26 14.76
C LEU A 154 -4.27 1.02 13.91
N ALA A 155 -4.81 2.11 14.46
CA ALA A 155 -4.83 3.42 13.81
C ALA A 155 -3.46 4.14 13.89
N ARG A 156 -3.27 5.16 13.02
CA ARG A 156 -2.11 6.09 12.95
C ARG A 156 -0.81 5.44 12.53
N ARG A 157 -0.87 4.66 11.45
CA ARG A 157 0.23 3.82 10.95
C ARG A 157 0.56 4.04 9.49
N ILE A 158 -0.17 4.91 8.79
CA ILE A 158 0.20 5.36 7.45
C ILE A 158 1.04 6.62 7.59
N GLU A 159 2.21 6.62 6.98
CA GLU A 159 3.05 7.79 6.86
C GLU A 159 3.32 8.04 5.38
N SER A 160 3.01 9.25 4.91
CA SER A 160 3.34 9.72 3.56
C SER A 160 4.45 10.76 3.67
N TRP A 161 5.53 10.56 2.92
CA TRP A 161 6.69 11.46 2.84
C TRP A 161 6.57 12.46 1.69
N LYS A 162 5.62 12.22 0.79
CA LYS A 162 5.27 13.09 -0.34
C LYS A 162 3.85 13.59 -0.15
N VAL A 163 3.60 14.80 -0.61
CA VAL A 163 2.31 15.47 -0.51
C VAL A 163 1.78 15.89 -1.88
N LYS A 164 0.50 16.28 -1.92
CA LYS A 164 -0.10 16.86 -3.13
C LYS A 164 0.75 18.00 -3.66
N GLY A 165 1.03 17.97 -4.97
CA GLY A 165 1.88 18.92 -5.68
C GLY A 165 3.32 18.44 -5.88
N ASP A 166 3.78 17.44 -5.14
CA ASP A 166 5.12 16.90 -5.30
C ASP A 166 5.26 16.12 -6.62
N LYS A 167 6.44 16.24 -7.23
CA LYS A 167 6.88 15.37 -8.32
C LYS A 167 7.48 14.09 -7.74
N VAL A 168 7.20 12.98 -8.41
CA VAL A 168 7.75 11.66 -8.06
C VAL A 168 8.21 10.92 -9.31
N ALA A 169 9.31 10.19 -9.20
CA ALA A 169 9.72 9.22 -10.19
C ALA A 169 8.98 7.88 -9.97
N LYS A 170 8.72 7.14 -11.06
CA LYS A 170 8.22 5.77 -10.96
C LYS A 170 9.15 4.93 -10.08
N GLY A 171 8.59 4.18 -9.16
CA GLY A 171 9.35 3.39 -8.20
C GLY A 171 9.92 4.20 -7.03
N GLU A 172 9.76 5.52 -6.97
CA GLU A 172 10.22 6.32 -5.84
C GLU A 172 9.42 5.98 -4.57
N PRO A 173 10.07 5.69 -3.43
CA PRO A 173 9.39 5.54 -2.15
C PRO A 173 8.64 6.83 -1.78
N TYR A 174 7.36 6.72 -1.47
CA TYR A 174 6.55 7.88 -1.06
C TYR A 174 5.90 7.73 0.32
N GLY A 175 5.89 6.52 0.89
CA GLY A 175 5.31 6.29 2.20
C GLY A 175 5.54 4.88 2.74
N ILE A 176 4.99 4.63 3.92
CA ILE A 176 5.07 3.36 4.64
C ILE A 176 3.77 3.08 5.40
N ILE A 177 3.43 1.80 5.54
CA ILE A 177 2.33 1.33 6.40
C ILE A 177 2.88 0.45 7.53
N LYS A 178 2.78 0.94 8.77
CA LYS A 178 3.41 0.33 9.95
C LYS A 178 2.48 -0.73 10.58
N LEU A 179 2.60 -2.01 10.22
CA LEU A 179 1.86 -3.20 10.70
C LEU A 179 0.54 -3.52 9.99
N GLY A 180 0.63 -4.46 9.03
CA GLY A 180 -0.47 -5.18 8.35
C GLY A 180 -1.36 -4.26 7.52
N SER A 181 -1.51 -4.47 6.22
CA SER A 181 -1.96 -3.33 5.41
C SER A 181 -2.93 -3.61 4.29
N GLN A 182 -2.54 -4.28 3.23
CA GLN A 182 -3.21 -4.13 1.94
C GLN A 182 -2.97 -2.75 1.31
N VAL A 183 -2.63 -2.79 0.04
CA VAL A 183 -2.57 -1.63 -0.83
C VAL A 183 -3.54 -1.88 -1.97
N VAL A 184 -4.41 -0.90 -2.23
CA VAL A 184 -5.35 -0.95 -3.35
C VAL A 184 -4.81 -0.06 -4.46
N LEU A 185 -4.66 -0.62 -5.65
CA LEU A 185 -4.33 0.11 -6.85
C LEU A 185 -5.63 0.32 -7.66
N ILE A 186 -5.85 1.56 -8.08
CA ILE A 186 -7.01 1.99 -8.87
C ILE A 186 -6.48 2.42 -10.23
N LEU A 187 -6.80 1.64 -11.25
CA LEU A 187 -6.41 1.90 -12.63
C LEU A 187 -7.64 2.33 -13.43
N PRO A 188 -7.57 3.38 -14.27
CA PRO A 188 -8.58 3.60 -15.30
C PRO A 188 -8.68 2.39 -16.23
N SER A 189 -9.88 2.11 -16.73
CA SER A 189 -10.17 0.93 -17.57
C SER A 189 -9.39 0.84 -18.89
N TYR A 190 -8.84 1.95 -19.38
CA TYR A 190 -7.94 1.93 -20.54
C TYR A 190 -6.56 1.34 -20.22
N ILE A 191 -6.21 1.16 -18.94
CA ILE A 191 -4.98 0.48 -18.53
C ILE A 191 -5.32 -1.01 -18.35
N GLU A 192 -4.77 -1.84 -19.23
CA GLU A 192 -4.94 -3.29 -19.12
C GLU A 192 -4.10 -3.84 -17.95
N PRO A 193 -4.71 -4.59 -17.01
CA PRO A 193 -3.97 -5.25 -15.94
C PRO A 193 -3.20 -6.46 -16.48
N LEU A 194 -1.92 -6.56 -16.14
CA LEU A 194 -1.00 -7.63 -16.55
C LEU A 194 -0.72 -8.63 -15.41
N VAL A 195 -1.65 -8.73 -14.48
CA VAL A 195 -1.49 -9.51 -13.25
C VAL A 195 -2.76 -10.25 -12.88
N GLU A 196 -2.58 -11.34 -12.13
CA GLU A 196 -3.66 -12.24 -11.72
C GLU A 196 -3.73 -12.47 -10.22
N ILE A 197 -4.90 -12.90 -9.74
CA ILE A 197 -5.10 -13.28 -8.34
C ILE A 197 -4.14 -14.42 -7.97
N GLY A 198 -3.48 -14.28 -6.83
CA GLY A 198 -2.49 -15.22 -6.33
C GLY A 198 -1.06 -14.87 -6.71
N GLN A 199 -0.82 -13.99 -7.69
CA GLN A 199 0.53 -13.59 -8.09
C GLN A 199 1.25 -12.82 -6.97
N VAL A 200 2.54 -13.13 -6.78
CA VAL A 200 3.42 -12.36 -5.90
C VAL A 200 4.02 -11.21 -6.70
N VAL A 201 3.93 -10.00 -6.15
CA VAL A 201 4.43 -8.77 -6.75
C VAL A 201 5.46 -8.09 -5.85
N VAL A 202 6.37 -7.36 -6.47
CA VAL A 202 7.46 -6.63 -5.83
C VAL A 202 7.28 -5.13 -6.10
N ASP A 203 7.33 -4.31 -5.04
CA ASP A 203 7.18 -2.86 -5.12
C ASP A 203 8.20 -2.25 -6.08
N GLY A 204 7.74 -1.43 -7.02
CA GLY A 204 8.59 -0.74 -8.01
C GLY A 204 9.05 -1.61 -9.19
N GLU A 205 9.10 -2.93 -9.06
CA GLU A 205 9.64 -3.83 -10.09
C GLU A 205 8.56 -4.48 -10.94
N THR A 206 7.56 -5.09 -10.30
CA THR A 206 6.54 -5.85 -11.02
C THR A 206 5.66 -4.91 -11.83
N VAL A 207 5.60 -5.13 -13.14
CA VAL A 207 4.69 -4.42 -14.03
C VAL A 207 3.26 -4.87 -13.77
N ILE A 208 2.38 -3.93 -13.46
CA ILE A 208 0.96 -4.18 -13.18
C ILE A 208 0.08 -3.89 -14.39
N GLY A 209 0.46 -2.95 -15.24
CA GLY A 209 -0.34 -2.60 -16.40
C GLY A 209 0.39 -1.68 -17.37
N ASN A 210 -0.12 -1.61 -18.60
CA ASN A 210 0.41 -0.76 -19.65
C ASN A 210 -0.55 0.38 -19.95
N PHE A 211 -0.01 1.58 -20.18
CA PHE A 211 -0.79 2.60 -20.86
C PHE A 211 -1.02 2.18 -22.31
N PRO A 212 -2.19 2.47 -22.90
CA PRO A 212 -2.43 2.29 -24.32
C PRO A 212 -1.31 2.94 -25.12
N SER A 213 -0.85 2.26 -26.18
CA SER A 213 0.10 2.89 -27.07
C SER A 213 -0.57 4.07 -27.78
N LEU A 214 0.23 5.03 -28.24
CA LEU A 214 -0.29 6.14 -29.06
C LEU A 214 -0.99 5.61 -30.33
N PHE A 215 -0.57 4.43 -30.81
CA PHE A 215 -1.15 3.75 -31.96
C PHE A 215 -2.57 3.25 -31.69
N ASP A 216 -2.83 2.70 -30.51
CA ASP A 216 -4.16 2.24 -30.11
C ASP A 216 -5.16 3.41 -30.03
N LYS A 217 -4.72 4.58 -29.55
CA LYS A 217 -5.53 5.81 -29.53
C LYS A 217 -5.91 6.33 -30.91
N ILE A 218 -5.11 6.05 -31.94
CA ILE A 218 -5.38 6.47 -33.32
C ILE A 218 -6.41 5.54 -33.99
N LEU A 219 -6.44 4.26 -33.61
CA LEU A 219 -7.40 3.29 -34.16
C LEU A 219 -8.80 3.39 -33.52
N GLU A 220 -8.90 3.99 -32.32
CA GLU A 220 -10.18 4.23 -31.63
C GLU A 220 -10.85 5.57 -32.02
N ASN A 221 -10.20 6.43 -32.83
CA ASN A 221 -10.77 7.67 -33.37
C ASN A 221 -11.06 7.57 -34.87
#